data_AF-A0A1D7QVT9-F1
#
_entry.id   AF-A0A1D7QVT9-F1
#
_cell.length_a   1.000
_cell.length_b   1.000
_cell.length_c   1.000
_cell.angle_alpha   90.00
_cell.angle_beta   90.00
_cell.angle_gamma   90.00
#
_symmetry.space_group_name_H-M   'P 1'
#
loop_
_entity.id
_entity.type
_entity.pdbx_description
1 polymer ?
#
loop_
_entity_poly.entity_id
_entity_poly.type
_entity_poly.pdbx_seq_one_letter_code
_entity_poly.pdbx_strand_id
1 'polypeptide(L)'
;MEELMGQFASMQLLNQFWISLFLIIPIVLISRTVVAGTRYSPILIIVIFGLSMGFILVQTGVSEPGLPDFPMINLIAATTIIALVVTFFVGGQELRKIFSKKELTSDEMVTQSMEEAVLGTNRTQLVMIVRAFFLLIGLEGLFRTIVGGGVTSLSEVYALIAYIGLVGAVIFIDNKATITNKPLYIRKGLIEMVVIIVVLFFAFHLASWIEPTVALPQIFFAMLISAGIGAIFYEWSFGPTIKALLFAGIPVVLAGNFMVGGSRIGDAFAIDGMNAVLAYGFFGQLFWMFGGIALLIFFAKTNHVRNLAPGMAGALSHSGLTGACTAGDLGDRAAKRAPIMINIPFFGHVFVFSILALSAEQGSLMTLPAVIIVATGLGLTVLALRNLAGANGDDSTEVKALMQFSFGWQLVAVFGGLVMLSMSAMPFDYGGMAQASAISHFGLFAAIQEGMLGAEAAALIPFIFSMPFLVHPIVFFMFGKAMKSDGLMPIKTVYMLALIGVLGVASGLFFL
;
A
#
# COMPACT_ATOMS: atom_id res chain seq x y z
N MET A 1 34.72 27.81 -6.25
CA MET A 1 33.56 27.76 -5.33
C MET A 1 32.52 26.76 -5.86
N GLU A 2 32.12 26.84 -7.13
CA GLU A 2 31.32 25.82 -7.83
C GLU A 2 31.90 24.39 -7.74
N GLU A 3 33.21 24.23 -7.97
CA GLU A 3 33.86 22.91 -7.93
C GLU A 3 33.90 22.29 -6.51
N LEU A 4 34.05 23.15 -5.48
CA LEU A 4 33.91 22.77 -4.08
C LEU A 4 32.45 22.42 -3.75
N MET A 5 31.48 23.21 -4.22
CA MET A 5 30.05 22.92 -4.03
C MET A 5 29.64 21.61 -4.72
N GLY A 6 30.18 21.29 -5.90
CA GLY A 6 29.95 20.01 -6.58
C GLY A 6 30.58 18.81 -5.86
N GLN A 7 31.76 18.98 -5.26
CA GLN A 7 32.37 17.96 -4.38
C GLN A 7 31.56 17.75 -3.09
N PHE A 8 31.03 18.82 -2.48
CA PHE A 8 30.14 18.71 -1.32
C PHE A 8 28.84 18.00 -1.67
N ALA A 9 28.21 18.32 -2.81
CA ALA A 9 26.96 17.69 -3.27
C ALA A 9 27.14 16.18 -3.54
N SER A 10 28.26 15.77 -4.15
CA SER A 10 28.56 14.36 -4.43
C SER A 10 28.92 13.55 -3.18
N MET A 11 29.67 14.11 -2.23
CA MET A 11 29.89 13.48 -0.91
C MET A 11 28.60 13.38 -0.10
N GLN A 12 27.75 14.40 -0.18
CA GLN A 12 26.45 14.40 0.47
C GLN A 12 25.56 13.29 -0.11
N LEU A 13 25.57 13.03 -1.41
CA LEU A 13 24.80 11.93 -2.00
C LEU A 13 25.18 10.55 -1.44
N LEU A 14 26.47 10.22 -1.40
CA LEU A 14 26.91 8.90 -0.92
C LEU A 14 26.57 8.73 0.57
N ASN A 15 26.75 9.78 1.36
CA ASN A 15 26.36 9.79 2.77
C ASN A 15 24.84 9.60 2.92
N GLN A 16 24.03 10.30 2.13
CA GLN A 16 22.57 10.17 2.15
C GLN A 16 22.10 8.78 1.75
N PHE A 17 22.75 8.16 0.76
CA PHE A 17 22.50 6.79 0.37
C PHE A 17 22.75 5.81 1.52
N TRP A 18 23.92 5.89 2.17
CA TRP A 18 24.26 5.02 3.29
C TRP A 18 23.34 5.24 4.48
N ILE A 19 23.07 6.50 4.84
CA ILE A 19 22.17 6.81 5.95
C ILE A 19 20.77 6.24 5.67
N SER A 20 20.24 6.41 4.47
CA SER A 20 18.93 5.85 4.10
C SER A 20 18.89 4.32 4.20
N LEU A 21 19.96 3.66 3.76
CA LEU A 21 20.13 2.22 3.88
C LEU A 21 20.15 1.78 5.36
N PHE A 22 20.93 2.48 6.19
CA PHE A 22 21.09 2.19 7.63
C PHE A 22 19.90 2.63 8.48
N LEU A 23 18.98 3.45 7.97
CA LEU A 23 17.73 3.75 8.64
C LEU A 23 16.63 2.75 8.23
N ILE A 24 16.43 2.52 6.94
CA ILE A 24 15.28 1.78 6.43
C ILE A 24 15.44 0.26 6.63
N ILE A 25 16.60 -0.32 6.28
CA ILE A 25 16.79 -1.77 6.39
C ILE A 25 16.70 -2.22 7.87
N PRO A 26 17.35 -1.55 8.83
CA PRO A 26 17.22 -1.92 10.24
C PRO A 26 15.79 -1.82 10.77
N ILE A 27 15.00 -0.82 10.36
CA ILE A 27 13.58 -0.75 10.74
C ILE A 27 12.86 -2.04 10.34
N VAL A 28 13.05 -2.51 9.11
CA VAL A 28 12.42 -3.75 8.63
C VAL A 28 12.96 -4.98 9.37
N LEU A 29 14.27 -5.08 9.58
CA LEU A 29 14.89 -6.22 10.27
C LEU A 29 14.50 -6.30 11.75
N ILE A 30 14.61 -5.20 12.49
CA ILE A 30 14.19 -5.12 13.90
C ILE A 30 12.71 -5.50 14.02
N SER A 31 11.88 -5.03 13.09
CA SER A 31 10.46 -5.36 13.08
C SER A 31 10.20 -6.86 12.98
N ARG A 32 10.98 -7.57 12.15
CA ARG A 32 10.92 -9.03 12.04
C ARG A 32 11.48 -9.73 13.28
N THR A 33 12.57 -9.20 13.85
CA THR A 33 13.15 -9.70 15.10
C THR A 33 12.17 -9.63 16.26
N VAL A 34 11.46 -8.52 16.42
CA VAL A 34 10.50 -8.30 17.52
C VAL A 34 9.33 -9.28 17.45
N VAL A 35 8.88 -9.64 16.25
CA VAL A 35 7.78 -10.60 16.07
C VAL A 35 8.26 -12.03 15.86
N ALA A 36 9.57 -12.29 15.92
CA ALA A 36 10.16 -13.61 15.75
C ALA A 36 9.55 -14.63 16.71
N GLY A 37 9.16 -15.81 16.21
CA GLY A 37 8.50 -16.84 17.01
C GLY A 37 7.06 -16.50 17.43
N THR A 38 6.50 -15.37 16.98
CA THR A 38 5.10 -15.00 17.20
C THR A 38 4.26 -15.17 15.94
N ARG A 39 2.94 -14.94 16.04
CA ARG A 39 2.02 -14.91 14.89
C ARG A 39 1.60 -13.48 14.51
N TYR A 40 2.36 -12.48 14.95
CA TYR A 40 2.10 -11.06 14.65
C TYR A 40 2.85 -10.62 13.38
N SER A 41 2.26 -9.69 12.63
CA SER A 41 2.90 -9.11 11.44
C SER A 41 4.00 -8.12 11.82
N PRO A 42 5.17 -8.13 11.16
CA PRO A 42 6.22 -7.13 11.33
C PRO A 42 5.77 -5.70 11.00
N ILE A 43 4.73 -5.52 10.17
CA ILE A 43 4.30 -4.19 9.70
C ILE A 43 3.94 -3.27 10.86
N LEU A 44 3.34 -3.81 11.92
CA LEU A 44 3.06 -3.05 13.14
C LEU A 44 4.32 -2.38 13.71
N ILE A 45 5.43 -3.13 13.77
CA ILE A 45 6.67 -2.61 14.35
C ILE A 45 7.33 -1.62 13.39
N ILE A 46 7.22 -1.83 12.07
CA ILE A 46 7.74 -0.90 11.04
C ILE A 46 7.13 0.48 11.21
N VAL A 47 5.83 0.55 11.49
CA VAL A 47 5.12 1.80 11.76
C VAL A 47 5.70 2.53 12.96
N ILE A 48 5.74 1.84 14.10
CA ILE A 48 6.12 2.45 15.38
C ILE A 48 7.54 3.01 15.26
N PHE A 49 8.46 2.21 14.70
CA PHE A 49 9.84 2.63 14.49
C PHE A 49 9.97 3.73 13.45
N GLY A 50 9.28 3.62 12.31
CA GLY A 50 9.31 4.64 11.26
C GLY A 50 8.83 6.00 11.75
N LEU A 51 7.65 6.05 12.39
CA LEU A 51 7.08 7.28 12.94
C LEU A 51 7.96 7.89 14.02
N SER A 52 8.42 7.05 14.96
CA SER A 52 9.29 7.51 16.05
C SER A 52 10.61 8.06 15.51
N MET A 53 11.22 7.38 14.53
CA MET A 53 12.48 7.83 13.93
C MET A 53 12.31 9.18 13.23
N GLY A 54 11.26 9.34 12.42
CA GLY A 54 10.95 10.61 11.77
C GLY A 54 10.75 11.75 12.76
N PHE A 55 9.97 11.50 13.81
CA PHE A 55 9.72 12.47 14.88
C PHE A 55 11.01 12.86 15.62
N ILE A 56 11.85 11.87 15.96
CA ILE A 56 13.13 12.10 16.65
C ILE A 56 14.07 12.97 15.79
N LEU A 57 14.15 12.73 14.48
CA LEU A 57 15.00 13.54 13.59
C LEU A 57 14.65 15.02 13.65
N VAL A 58 13.36 15.35 13.72
CA VAL A 58 12.90 16.75 13.81
C VAL A 58 13.08 17.29 15.23
N GLN A 59 12.66 16.57 16.26
CA GLN A 59 12.76 17.02 17.65
C GLN A 59 14.20 17.25 18.12
N THR A 60 15.15 16.50 17.56
CA THR A 60 16.58 16.64 17.87
C THR A 60 17.28 17.72 17.03
N GLY A 61 16.57 18.37 16.10
CA GLY A 61 17.13 19.38 15.19
C GLY A 61 18.04 18.79 14.11
N VAL A 62 17.95 17.49 13.83
CA VAL A 62 18.73 16.83 12.77
C VAL A 62 18.14 17.12 11.38
N SER A 63 16.84 17.39 11.28
CA SER A 63 16.19 17.79 10.04
C SER A 63 14.93 18.62 10.29
N GLU A 64 14.41 19.21 9.23
CA GLU A 64 13.12 19.89 9.21
C GLU A 64 11.96 18.92 8.88
N PRO A 65 10.70 19.30 9.18
CA PRO A 65 9.53 18.54 8.80
C PRO A 65 9.47 18.20 7.31
N GLY A 66 9.20 16.94 6.99
CA GLY A 66 9.25 16.40 5.62
C GLY A 66 10.62 15.86 5.21
N LEU A 67 11.63 15.96 6.09
CA LEU A 67 12.98 15.43 5.90
C LEU A 67 13.63 15.89 4.58
N PRO A 68 13.64 17.21 4.27
CA PRO A 68 14.26 17.72 3.03
C PRO A 68 15.76 17.38 2.97
N ASP A 69 16.42 17.27 4.12
CA ASP A 69 17.83 16.88 4.25
C ASP A 69 18.08 15.40 3.95
N PHE A 70 17.03 14.58 3.90
CA PHE A 70 17.09 13.15 3.57
C PHE A 70 16.34 12.84 2.27
N PRO A 71 16.81 13.35 1.12
CA PRO A 71 16.08 13.23 -0.15
C PRO A 71 15.95 11.78 -0.64
N MET A 72 16.86 10.90 -0.25
CA MET A 72 16.79 9.47 -0.56
C MET A 72 15.66 8.74 0.20
N ILE A 73 15.31 9.18 1.41
CA ILE A 73 14.15 8.64 2.16
C ILE A 73 12.86 9.06 1.47
N ASN A 74 12.77 10.32 1.03
CA ASN A 74 11.68 10.83 0.22
C ASN A 74 11.55 10.10 -1.14
N LEU A 75 12.68 9.76 -1.78
CA LEU A 75 12.68 8.97 -3.00
C LEU A 75 12.05 7.59 -2.76
N ILE A 76 12.41 6.91 -1.67
CA ILE A 76 11.86 5.59 -1.32
C ILE A 76 10.36 5.67 -1.02
N ALA A 77 9.93 6.69 -0.27
CA ALA A 77 8.52 6.97 -0.03
C ALA A 77 7.71 7.10 -1.35
N ALA A 78 8.30 7.73 -2.36
CA ALA A 78 7.69 7.89 -3.69
C ALA A 78 7.61 6.58 -4.52
N THR A 79 8.32 5.52 -4.14
CA THR A 79 8.35 4.26 -4.91
C THR A 79 7.14 3.33 -4.69
N THR A 80 6.08 3.84 -4.06
CA THR A 80 4.84 3.08 -3.79
C THR A 80 4.24 2.48 -5.07
N ILE A 81 4.23 3.22 -6.18
CA ILE A 81 3.71 2.73 -7.47
C ILE A 81 4.49 1.50 -7.96
N ILE A 82 5.81 1.46 -7.75
CA ILE A 82 6.69 0.35 -8.16
C ILE A 82 6.31 -0.94 -7.44
N ALA A 83 6.15 -0.88 -6.11
CA ALA A 83 5.74 -2.03 -5.30
C ALA A 83 4.33 -2.51 -5.68
N LEU A 84 3.43 -1.57 -6.00
CA LEU A 84 2.07 -1.87 -6.39
C LEU A 84 1.99 -2.49 -7.78
N VAL A 85 2.75 -2.01 -8.77
CA VAL A 85 2.81 -2.62 -10.11
C VAL A 85 3.02 -4.13 -10.01
N VAL A 86 3.94 -4.59 -9.17
CA VAL A 86 4.18 -6.03 -8.98
C VAL A 86 2.98 -6.75 -8.34
N THR A 87 2.34 -6.14 -7.34
CA THR A 87 1.15 -6.70 -6.68
C THR A 87 -0.03 -6.82 -7.65
N PHE A 88 -0.24 -5.80 -8.50
CA PHE A 88 -1.28 -5.80 -9.52
C PHE A 88 -1.00 -6.81 -10.63
N PHE A 89 0.25 -6.98 -11.05
CA PHE A 89 0.63 -8.02 -11.98
C PHE A 89 0.22 -9.41 -11.46
N VAL A 90 0.59 -9.74 -10.22
CA VAL A 90 0.23 -11.04 -9.61
C VAL A 90 -1.28 -11.20 -9.50
N GLY A 91 -2.01 -10.18 -9.04
CA GLY A 91 -3.46 -10.32 -8.95
C GLY A 91 -4.15 -10.40 -10.31
N GLY A 92 -3.61 -9.76 -11.35
CA GLY A 92 -4.03 -9.95 -12.74
C GLY A 92 -3.84 -11.39 -13.22
N GLN A 93 -2.69 -12.00 -12.89
CA GLN A 93 -2.47 -13.42 -13.13
C GLN A 93 -3.55 -14.25 -12.42
N GLU A 94 -3.71 -14.08 -11.09
CA GLU A 94 -4.68 -14.81 -10.25
C GLU A 94 -6.13 -14.69 -10.78
N LEU A 95 -6.54 -13.50 -11.21
CA LEU A 95 -7.85 -13.27 -11.82
C LEU A 95 -8.05 -14.12 -13.07
N ARG A 96 -7.07 -14.17 -13.97
CA ARG A 96 -7.15 -15.00 -15.17
C ARG A 96 -7.37 -16.47 -14.82
N LYS A 97 -6.71 -17.00 -13.77
CA LYS A 97 -6.89 -18.41 -13.36
C LYS A 97 -8.30 -18.69 -12.86
N ILE A 98 -8.83 -17.81 -12.02
CA ILE A 98 -10.20 -17.96 -11.48
C ILE A 98 -11.23 -18.00 -12.61
N PHE A 99 -11.13 -17.08 -13.57
CA PHE A 99 -12.08 -17.02 -14.68
C PHE A 99 -11.87 -18.12 -15.73
N SER A 100 -10.65 -18.65 -15.88
CA SER A 100 -10.35 -19.73 -16.82
C SER A 100 -10.45 -21.14 -16.24
N LYS A 101 -10.68 -21.29 -14.92
CA LYS A 101 -10.70 -22.56 -14.18
C LYS A 101 -9.44 -23.42 -14.39
N LYS A 102 -8.28 -22.78 -14.58
CA LYS A 102 -7.01 -23.48 -14.79
C LYS A 102 -6.16 -23.54 -13.52
N GLU A 103 -5.72 -24.76 -13.20
CA GLU A 103 -4.56 -25.11 -12.37
C GLU A 103 -3.32 -24.29 -12.73
N LEU A 104 -2.60 -23.65 -11.81
CA LEU A 104 -1.21 -23.31 -12.09
C LEU A 104 -0.33 -24.46 -11.64
N THR A 105 0.32 -25.08 -12.60
CA THR A 105 1.63 -25.67 -12.37
C THR A 105 2.66 -24.59 -12.68
N SER A 106 2.81 -23.60 -11.79
CA SER A 106 3.97 -22.72 -11.84
C SER A 106 5.11 -23.49 -11.18
N ASP A 107 6.04 -24.02 -11.98
CA ASP A 107 7.26 -24.60 -11.45
C ASP A 107 8.02 -23.55 -10.63
N GLU A 108 8.05 -23.75 -9.30
CA GLU A 108 8.84 -22.90 -8.43
C GLU A 108 10.33 -23.10 -8.76
N MET A 109 10.91 -22.12 -9.45
CA MET A 109 12.32 -22.17 -9.85
C MET A 109 13.30 -22.02 -8.68
N VAL A 110 12.82 -21.66 -7.49
CA VAL A 110 13.66 -21.30 -6.35
C VAL A 110 13.07 -21.84 -5.06
N THR A 111 13.87 -22.64 -4.37
CA THR A 111 13.64 -23.02 -2.97
C THR A 111 14.46 -22.09 -2.08
N GLN A 112 13.80 -21.45 -1.12
CA GLN A 112 14.44 -20.48 -0.22
C GLN A 112 15.38 -21.19 0.76
N SER A 113 16.47 -20.51 1.13
CA SER A 113 17.31 -20.90 2.25
C SER A 113 16.60 -20.55 3.56
N MET A 114 16.37 -21.58 4.38
CA MET A 114 15.76 -21.46 5.70
C MET A 114 16.79 -21.21 6.82
N GLU A 115 18.08 -21.09 6.47
CA GLU A 115 19.14 -20.72 7.41
C GLU A 115 18.83 -19.34 8.03
N GLU A 116 18.75 -19.26 9.34
CA GLU A 116 18.49 -18.00 10.05
C GLU A 116 19.74 -17.11 9.98
N ALA A 117 19.59 -15.91 9.40
CA ALA A 117 20.69 -14.95 9.25
C ALA A 117 20.64 -13.86 10.33
N VAL A 118 19.43 -13.45 10.70
CA VAL A 118 19.11 -12.55 11.81
C VAL A 118 17.89 -13.15 12.50
N LEU A 119 17.77 -13.01 13.82
CA LEU A 119 16.64 -13.56 14.58
C LEU A 119 15.29 -13.21 13.90
N GLY A 120 14.49 -14.23 13.56
CA GLY A 120 13.21 -14.08 12.85
C GLY A 120 13.29 -13.82 11.34
N THR A 121 14.49 -13.79 10.76
CA THR A 121 14.72 -13.52 9.34
C THR A 121 15.71 -14.52 8.75
N ASN A 122 15.20 -15.38 7.86
CA ASN A 122 16.07 -16.31 7.14
C ASN A 122 16.95 -15.57 6.11
N ARG A 123 17.99 -16.25 5.64
CA ARG A 123 18.98 -15.69 4.73
C ARG A 123 18.36 -15.16 3.44
N THR A 124 17.46 -15.93 2.83
CA THR A 124 16.80 -15.49 1.59
C THR A 124 15.95 -14.24 1.81
N GLN A 125 15.24 -14.16 2.93
CA GLN A 125 14.44 -13.00 3.32
C GLN A 125 15.33 -11.76 3.55
N LEU A 126 16.47 -11.91 4.24
CA LEU A 126 17.43 -10.82 4.42
C LEU A 126 17.91 -10.29 3.07
N VAL A 127 18.29 -11.18 2.16
CA VAL A 127 18.74 -10.82 0.81
C VAL A 127 17.60 -10.14 0.03
N MET A 128 16.35 -10.62 0.14
CA MET A 128 15.19 -9.98 -0.50
C MET A 128 14.90 -8.59 0.07
N ILE A 129 15.07 -8.35 1.37
CA ILE A 129 14.88 -7.03 2.00
C ILE A 129 15.91 -6.03 1.47
N VAL A 130 17.19 -6.41 1.52
CA VAL A 130 18.27 -5.56 1.00
C VAL A 130 18.07 -5.31 -0.49
N ARG A 131 17.76 -6.35 -1.27
CA ARG A 131 17.52 -6.23 -2.70
C ARG A 131 16.31 -5.35 -3.03
N ALA A 132 15.22 -5.43 -2.27
CA ALA A 132 14.03 -4.60 -2.50
C ALA A 132 14.37 -3.11 -2.37
N PHE A 133 15.18 -2.72 -1.37
CA PHE A 133 15.67 -1.34 -1.25
C PHE A 133 16.40 -0.87 -2.52
N PHE A 134 17.36 -1.66 -3.00
CA PHE A 134 18.12 -1.36 -4.23
C PHE A 134 17.23 -1.31 -5.49
N LEU A 135 16.27 -2.23 -5.60
CA LEU A 135 15.32 -2.25 -6.72
C LEU A 135 14.44 -0.99 -6.73
N LEU A 136 13.88 -0.60 -5.59
CA LEU A 136 12.98 0.54 -5.51
C LEU A 136 13.68 1.82 -5.95
N ILE A 137 14.83 2.15 -5.34
CA ILE A 137 15.60 3.35 -5.72
C ILE A 137 16.14 3.28 -7.15
N GLY A 138 16.56 2.09 -7.61
CA GLY A 138 17.15 1.90 -8.93
C GLY A 138 16.13 2.08 -10.04
N LEU A 139 14.94 1.49 -9.86
CA LEU A 139 13.83 1.60 -10.81
C LEU A 139 13.26 3.02 -10.82
N GLU A 140 13.09 3.66 -9.66
CA GLU A 140 12.62 5.05 -9.57
C GLU A 140 13.61 6.03 -10.19
N GLY A 141 14.90 5.91 -9.87
CA GLY A 141 15.95 6.75 -10.48
C GLY A 141 16.00 6.59 -12.00
N LEU A 142 15.87 5.35 -12.50
CA LEU A 142 15.83 5.10 -13.94
C LEU A 142 14.59 5.71 -14.59
N PHE A 143 13.41 5.50 -13.99
CA PHE A 143 12.16 6.06 -14.47
C PHE A 143 12.21 7.59 -14.57
N ARG A 144 12.69 8.27 -13.52
CA ARG A 144 12.84 9.74 -13.52
C ARG A 144 13.83 10.24 -14.55
N THR A 145 14.93 9.50 -14.77
CA THR A 145 15.92 9.81 -15.81
C THR A 145 15.32 9.72 -17.21
N ILE A 146 14.46 8.72 -17.47
CA ILE A 146 13.83 8.51 -18.78
C ILE A 146 12.76 9.58 -19.05
N VAL A 147 11.90 9.85 -18.08
CA VAL A 147 10.76 10.76 -18.25
C VAL A 147 11.16 12.24 -18.17
N GLY A 148 12.29 12.55 -17.54
CA GLY A 148 12.75 13.93 -17.36
C GLY A 148 12.05 14.66 -16.21
N GLY A 149 11.84 13.97 -15.08
CA GLY A 149 11.12 14.49 -13.91
C GLY A 149 11.77 15.71 -13.26
N GLY A 150 10.92 16.66 -12.81
CA GLY A 150 11.24 18.04 -12.44
C GLY A 150 12.31 18.31 -11.37
N VAL A 151 12.60 19.60 -11.23
CA VAL A 151 13.64 20.25 -10.40
C VAL A 151 13.54 19.77 -8.95
N THR A 152 14.23 18.68 -8.65
CA THR A 152 14.39 18.10 -7.31
C THR A 152 15.87 18.10 -7.00
N SER A 153 16.25 18.14 -5.72
CA SER A 153 17.66 18.12 -5.31
C SER A 153 18.45 16.90 -5.81
N LEU A 154 17.77 15.88 -6.35
CA LEU A 154 18.35 14.66 -6.92
C LEU A 154 18.33 14.61 -8.46
N SER A 155 17.84 15.64 -9.16
CA SER A 155 17.67 15.59 -10.63
C SER A 155 18.97 15.30 -11.38
N GLU A 156 20.08 15.90 -10.93
CA GLU A 156 21.40 15.76 -11.55
C GLU A 156 22.03 14.37 -11.35
N VAL A 157 21.50 13.60 -10.40
CA VAL A 157 22.12 12.37 -9.88
C VAL A 157 21.23 11.13 -10.04
N TYR A 158 20.03 11.26 -10.61
CA TYR A 158 19.13 10.11 -10.82
C TYR A 158 19.75 9.00 -11.65
N ALA A 159 20.56 9.32 -12.66
CA ALA A 159 21.26 8.31 -13.46
C ALA A 159 22.26 7.49 -12.62
N LEU A 160 22.94 8.14 -11.67
CA LEU A 160 23.86 7.47 -10.75
C LEU A 160 23.10 6.62 -9.73
N ILE A 161 21.99 7.13 -9.18
CA ILE A 161 21.11 6.38 -8.27
C ILE A 161 20.55 5.14 -8.98
N ALA A 162 20.12 5.30 -10.23
CA ALA A 162 19.64 4.21 -11.08
C ALA A 162 20.73 3.13 -11.25
N TYR A 163 21.94 3.54 -11.59
CA TYR A 163 23.07 2.63 -11.74
C TYR A 163 23.38 1.86 -10.44
N ILE A 164 23.55 2.56 -9.32
CA ILE A 164 23.86 1.94 -8.02
C ILE A 164 22.72 1.00 -7.58
N GLY A 165 21.47 1.45 -7.72
CA GLY A 165 20.27 0.69 -7.41
C GLY A 165 20.18 -0.61 -8.21
N LEU A 166 20.30 -0.53 -9.54
CA LEU A 166 20.17 -1.69 -10.41
C LEU A 166 21.37 -2.66 -10.28
N VAL A 167 22.60 -2.15 -10.16
CA VAL A 167 23.79 -2.99 -9.92
C VAL A 167 23.68 -3.70 -8.58
N GLY A 168 23.31 -2.98 -7.51
CA GLY A 168 23.06 -3.58 -6.20
C GLY A 168 21.97 -4.65 -6.27
N ALA A 169 20.87 -4.40 -6.98
CA ALA A 169 19.81 -5.37 -7.16
C ALA A 169 20.25 -6.65 -7.90
N VAL A 170 21.22 -6.56 -8.81
CA VAL A 170 21.79 -7.75 -9.48
C VAL A 170 22.74 -8.50 -8.56
N ILE A 171 23.56 -7.78 -7.77
CA ILE A 171 24.49 -8.38 -6.81
C ILE A 171 23.73 -9.16 -5.73
N PHE A 172 22.63 -8.60 -5.20
CA PHE A 172 21.85 -9.20 -4.13
C PHE A 172 20.84 -10.27 -4.59
N ILE A 173 21.20 -11.10 -5.56
CA ILE A 173 20.46 -12.33 -5.86
C ILE A 173 20.98 -13.43 -4.93
N ASP A 174 20.08 -14.06 -4.16
CA ASP A 174 20.48 -15.03 -3.13
C ASP A 174 21.30 -16.19 -3.72
N ASN A 175 22.56 -16.26 -3.30
CA ASN A 175 23.52 -17.25 -3.76
C ASN A 175 23.40 -18.60 -3.02
N LYS A 176 22.68 -18.65 -1.91
CA LYS A 176 22.43 -19.87 -1.13
C LYS A 176 21.06 -20.48 -1.38
N ALA A 177 20.14 -19.77 -2.03
CA ALA A 177 18.89 -20.37 -2.49
C ALA A 177 19.19 -21.44 -3.57
N THR A 178 18.43 -22.53 -3.53
CA THR A 178 18.51 -23.57 -4.57
C THR A 178 17.71 -23.10 -5.78
N ILE A 179 18.40 -22.81 -6.88
CA ILE A 179 17.82 -22.29 -8.11
C ILE A 179 17.99 -23.32 -9.21
N THR A 180 16.89 -23.83 -9.76
CA THR A 180 16.90 -24.90 -10.78
C THR A 180 17.64 -24.48 -12.05
N ASN A 181 17.45 -23.24 -12.50
CA ASN A 181 18.12 -22.67 -13.68
C ASN A 181 18.53 -21.22 -13.43
N LYS A 182 19.80 -21.02 -13.02
CA LYS A 182 20.34 -19.69 -12.66
C LYS A 182 20.32 -18.69 -13.83
N PRO A 183 20.81 -19.03 -15.05
CA PRO A 183 20.75 -18.09 -16.17
C PRO A 183 19.32 -17.64 -16.50
N LEU A 184 18.37 -18.57 -16.52
CA LEU A 184 16.97 -18.23 -16.78
C LEU A 184 16.39 -17.35 -15.67
N TYR A 185 16.69 -17.66 -14.40
CA TYR A 185 16.22 -16.88 -13.26
C TYR A 185 16.73 -15.44 -13.29
N ILE A 186 18.02 -15.22 -13.60
CA ILE A 186 18.59 -13.88 -13.75
C ILE A 186 17.96 -13.12 -14.91
N ARG A 187 17.80 -13.77 -16.08
CA ARG A 187 17.15 -13.16 -17.26
C ARG A 187 15.70 -12.78 -16.97
N LYS A 188 14.95 -13.62 -16.26
CA LYS A 188 13.59 -13.27 -15.80
C LYS A 188 13.60 -12.02 -14.94
N GLY A 189 14.54 -11.91 -14.00
CA GLY A 189 14.69 -10.72 -13.16
C GLY A 189 14.96 -9.45 -13.95
N LEU A 190 15.79 -9.52 -14.99
CA LEU A 190 16.05 -8.40 -15.89
C LEU A 190 14.81 -8.00 -16.70
N ILE A 191 14.11 -8.99 -17.29
CA ILE A 191 12.86 -8.76 -18.02
C ILE A 191 11.83 -8.10 -17.11
N GLU A 192 11.68 -8.58 -15.88
CA GLU A 192 10.76 -8.00 -14.89
C GLU A 192 11.08 -6.54 -14.59
N MET A 193 12.36 -6.17 -14.43
CA MET A 193 12.77 -4.78 -14.24
C MET A 193 12.39 -3.91 -15.44
N VAL A 194 12.68 -4.38 -16.66
CA VAL A 194 12.34 -3.66 -17.90
C VAL A 194 10.83 -3.48 -18.03
N VAL A 195 10.05 -4.53 -17.78
CA VAL A 195 8.58 -4.47 -17.86
C VAL A 195 8.02 -3.48 -16.84
N ILE A 196 8.53 -3.46 -15.60
CA ILE A 196 8.10 -2.46 -14.59
C ILE A 196 8.35 -1.04 -15.11
N ILE A 197 9.54 -0.74 -15.64
CA ILE A 197 9.85 0.59 -16.20
C ILE A 197 8.92 0.94 -17.36
N VAL A 198 8.67 0.00 -18.26
CA VAL A 198 7.76 0.19 -19.40
C VAL A 198 6.34 0.49 -18.92
N VAL A 199 5.85 -0.23 -17.90
CA VAL A 199 4.54 0.04 -17.29
C VAL A 199 4.48 1.45 -16.71
N LEU A 200 5.50 1.85 -15.94
CA LEU A 200 5.57 3.19 -15.34
C LEU A 200 5.61 4.29 -16.40
N PHE A 201 6.41 4.10 -17.45
CA PHE A 201 6.55 5.03 -18.57
C PHE A 201 5.22 5.24 -19.30
N PHE A 202 4.54 4.15 -19.69
CA PHE A 202 3.24 4.25 -20.35
C PHE A 202 2.18 4.84 -19.42
N ALA A 203 2.19 4.46 -18.15
CA ALA A 203 1.26 5.01 -17.16
C ALA A 203 1.42 6.53 -17.01
N PHE A 204 2.66 7.02 -16.96
CA PHE A 204 2.95 8.46 -16.88
C PHE A 204 2.42 9.20 -18.11
N HIS A 205 2.77 8.74 -19.31
CA HIS A 205 2.34 9.41 -20.54
C HIS A 205 0.83 9.36 -20.75
N LEU A 206 0.17 8.27 -20.35
CA LEU A 206 -1.30 8.19 -20.37
C LEU A 206 -1.93 9.17 -19.38
N ALA A 207 -1.39 9.29 -18.17
CA ALA A 207 -1.86 10.25 -17.18
C ALA A 207 -1.73 11.69 -17.69
N SER A 208 -0.54 12.09 -18.14
CA SER A 208 -0.32 13.44 -18.68
C SER A 208 -1.14 13.72 -19.94
N TRP A 209 -1.44 12.71 -20.75
CA TRP A 209 -2.29 12.87 -21.94
C TRP A 209 -3.77 13.09 -21.60
N ILE A 210 -4.26 12.45 -20.53
CA ILE A 210 -5.66 12.51 -20.11
C ILE A 210 -5.92 13.66 -19.12
N GLU A 211 -4.89 14.12 -18.40
CA GLU A 211 -4.93 15.22 -17.43
C GLU A 211 -5.73 16.46 -17.90
N PRO A 212 -5.63 16.94 -19.16
CA PRO A 212 -6.42 18.08 -19.62
C PRO A 212 -7.93 17.85 -19.68
N THR A 213 -8.38 16.59 -19.63
CA THR A 213 -9.80 16.21 -19.65
C THR A 213 -10.29 15.82 -18.26
N VAL A 214 -9.51 15.02 -17.53
CA VAL A 214 -9.77 14.59 -16.15
C VAL A 214 -8.42 14.35 -15.49
N ALA A 215 -8.18 14.96 -14.33
CA ALA A 215 -6.95 14.77 -13.53
C ALA A 215 -6.86 13.36 -12.90
N LEU A 216 -6.66 12.32 -13.73
CA LEU A 216 -6.46 10.95 -13.29
C LEU A 216 -5.00 10.66 -12.94
N PRO A 217 -4.71 10.14 -11.73
CA PRO A 217 -3.35 9.81 -11.30
C PRO A 217 -2.62 8.76 -12.16
N GLN A 218 -1.30 8.85 -12.28
CA GLN A 218 -0.41 7.86 -12.92
C GLN A 218 -0.64 6.45 -12.38
N ILE A 219 -0.76 6.30 -11.06
CA ILE A 219 -0.95 4.99 -10.44
C ILE A 219 -2.12 4.24 -11.09
N PHE A 220 -3.20 4.93 -11.46
CA PHE A 220 -4.39 4.33 -12.05
C PHE A 220 -4.07 3.55 -13.33
N PHE A 221 -3.32 4.19 -14.23
CA PHE A 221 -2.90 3.57 -15.48
C PHE A 221 -1.88 2.45 -15.23
N ALA A 222 -0.94 2.65 -14.29
CA ALA A 222 0.04 1.63 -13.93
C ALA A 222 -0.63 0.33 -13.45
N MET A 223 -1.69 0.46 -12.66
CA MET A 223 -2.47 -0.67 -12.15
C MET A 223 -3.21 -1.40 -13.27
N LEU A 224 -3.94 -0.70 -14.13
CA LEU A 224 -4.68 -1.31 -15.24
C LEU A 224 -3.76 -2.03 -16.21
N ILE A 225 -2.65 -1.38 -16.60
CA ILE A 225 -1.66 -1.97 -17.50
C ILE A 225 -1.04 -3.19 -16.83
N SER A 226 -0.60 -3.08 -15.57
CA SER A 226 0.05 -4.19 -14.86
C SER A 226 -0.86 -5.39 -14.66
N ALA A 227 -2.11 -5.17 -14.22
CA ALA A 227 -3.11 -6.21 -14.08
C ALA A 227 -3.44 -6.88 -15.42
N GLY A 228 -3.55 -6.10 -16.50
CA GLY A 228 -3.75 -6.60 -17.86
C GLY A 228 -2.60 -7.47 -18.35
N ILE A 229 -1.35 -7.02 -18.16
CA ILE A 229 -0.14 -7.80 -18.45
C ILE A 229 -0.14 -9.09 -17.63
N GLY A 230 -0.45 -9.03 -16.34
CA GLY A 230 -0.59 -10.21 -15.48
C GLY A 230 -1.61 -11.21 -16.01
N ALA A 231 -2.79 -10.74 -16.42
CA ALA A 231 -3.84 -11.59 -16.97
C ALA A 231 -3.44 -12.26 -18.30
N ILE A 232 -2.66 -11.57 -19.14
CA ILE A 232 -2.12 -12.11 -20.40
C ILE A 232 -1.03 -13.14 -20.11
N PHE A 233 -0.07 -12.79 -19.24
CA PHE A 233 1.09 -13.61 -18.89
C PHE A 233 0.85 -14.43 -17.61
N TYR A 234 -0.30 -15.10 -17.51
CA TYR A 234 -0.72 -15.83 -16.31
C TYR A 234 0.16 -17.05 -15.97
N GLU A 235 0.91 -17.57 -16.94
CA GLU A 235 1.85 -18.71 -16.77
C GLU A 235 3.28 -18.25 -16.42
N TRP A 236 3.53 -16.94 -16.33
CA TRP A 236 4.85 -16.43 -15.99
C TRP A 236 5.22 -16.77 -14.54
N SER A 237 6.23 -17.62 -14.37
CA SER A 237 6.81 -17.91 -13.06
C SER A 237 7.76 -16.78 -12.62
N PHE A 238 7.65 -16.34 -11.37
CA PHE A 238 8.40 -15.19 -10.87
C PHE A 238 9.92 -15.41 -10.82
N GLY A 239 10.63 -14.47 -11.42
CA GLY A 239 12.06 -14.23 -11.26
C GLY A 239 12.39 -13.53 -9.94
N PRO A 240 13.66 -13.15 -9.73
CA PRO A 240 14.08 -12.55 -8.47
C PRO A 240 13.42 -11.21 -8.22
N THR A 241 13.18 -10.38 -9.25
CA THR A 241 12.68 -9.00 -9.10
C THR A 241 11.29 -8.99 -8.49
N ILE A 242 10.35 -9.71 -9.09
CA ILE A 242 8.99 -9.84 -8.56
C ILE A 242 9.01 -10.45 -7.15
N LYS A 243 9.78 -11.53 -6.92
CA LYS A 243 9.84 -12.18 -5.60
C LYS A 243 10.32 -11.24 -4.49
N ALA A 244 11.36 -10.45 -4.72
CA ALA A 244 11.87 -9.50 -3.72
C ALA A 244 10.89 -8.36 -3.45
N LEU A 245 10.25 -7.81 -4.50
CA LEU A 245 9.29 -6.72 -4.35
C LEU A 245 7.98 -7.16 -3.70
N LEU A 246 7.48 -8.37 -3.98
CA LEU A 246 6.31 -8.93 -3.28
C LEU A 246 6.58 -9.16 -1.79
N PHE A 247 7.78 -9.64 -1.46
CA PHE A 247 8.14 -9.94 -0.07
C PHE A 247 8.43 -8.68 0.75
N ALA A 248 9.30 -7.79 0.25
CA ALA A 248 9.83 -6.67 1.01
C ALA A 248 9.59 -5.29 0.39
N GLY A 249 9.05 -5.20 -0.82
CA GLY A 249 8.78 -3.93 -1.49
C GLY A 249 7.87 -3.02 -0.66
N ILE A 250 6.67 -3.51 -0.31
CA ILE A 250 5.75 -2.75 0.56
C ILE A 250 6.37 -2.44 1.93
N PRO A 251 6.93 -3.40 2.70
CA PRO A 251 7.61 -3.09 3.96
C PRO A 251 8.67 -1.97 3.89
N VAL A 252 9.51 -1.98 2.85
CA VAL A 252 10.56 -0.97 2.65
C VAL A 252 9.97 0.40 2.30
N VAL A 253 8.97 0.45 1.40
CA VAL A 253 8.23 1.67 1.07
C VAL A 253 7.55 2.25 2.31
N LEU A 254 6.88 1.41 3.09
CA LEU A 254 6.18 1.81 4.31
C LEU A 254 7.15 2.41 5.33
N ALA A 255 8.32 1.81 5.53
CA ALA A 255 9.35 2.36 6.42
C ALA A 255 9.77 3.78 6.01
N GLY A 256 9.96 4.03 4.72
CA GLY A 256 10.23 5.39 4.19
C GLY A 256 9.07 6.35 4.43
N ASN A 257 7.86 5.95 4.06
CA ASN A 257 6.64 6.76 4.24
C ASN A 257 6.41 7.15 5.70
N PHE A 258 6.60 6.24 6.66
CA PHE A 258 6.41 6.54 8.07
C PHE A 258 7.48 7.43 8.66
N MET A 259 8.70 7.38 8.14
CA MET A 259 9.75 8.29 8.57
C MET A 259 9.44 9.72 8.13
N VAL A 260 9.03 9.90 6.86
CA VAL A 260 8.58 11.21 6.38
C VAL A 260 7.32 11.65 7.13
N GLY A 261 6.35 10.75 7.34
CA GLY A 261 5.14 11.04 8.11
C GLY A 261 5.40 11.41 9.57
N GLY A 262 6.32 10.71 10.22
CA GLY A 262 6.75 10.95 11.60
C GLY A 262 7.37 12.33 11.79
N SER A 263 8.15 12.77 10.80
CA SER A 263 8.76 14.11 10.80
C SER A 263 7.74 15.23 10.75
N ARG A 264 6.54 14.98 10.21
CA ARG A 264 5.46 15.98 10.06
C ARG A 264 4.41 15.94 11.17
N ILE A 265 4.60 15.10 12.20
CA ILE A 265 3.62 14.98 13.31
C ILE A 265 3.39 16.33 13.99
N GLY A 266 4.46 17.04 14.34
CA GLY A 266 4.37 18.33 15.05
C GLY A 266 3.61 19.39 14.23
N ASP A 267 4.02 19.58 12.98
CA ASP A 267 3.40 20.54 12.06
C ASP A 267 1.93 20.24 11.81
N ALA A 268 1.58 18.96 11.62
CA ALA A 268 0.21 18.59 11.33
C ALA A 268 -0.75 18.96 12.48
N PHE A 269 -0.33 18.79 13.74
CA PHE A 269 -1.14 19.21 14.90
C PHE A 269 -1.25 20.73 15.05
N ALA A 270 -0.39 21.51 14.38
CA ALA A 270 -0.45 22.97 14.37
C ALA A 270 -1.40 23.53 13.29
N ILE A 271 -1.86 22.70 12.35
CA ILE A 271 -2.76 23.12 11.27
C ILE A 271 -4.19 23.24 11.81
N ASP A 272 -4.79 24.41 11.61
CA ASP A 272 -6.18 24.68 11.98
C ASP A 272 -7.13 23.70 11.28
N GLY A 273 -8.07 23.12 12.03
CA GLY A 273 -9.03 22.14 11.51
C GLY A 273 -8.49 20.71 11.38
N MET A 274 -7.16 20.48 11.51
CA MET A 274 -6.59 19.14 11.41
C MET A 274 -7.15 18.19 12.46
N ASN A 275 -7.48 18.67 13.67
CA ASN A 275 -8.06 17.84 14.73
C ASN A 275 -9.32 17.09 14.28
N ALA A 276 -10.18 17.70 13.45
CA ALA A 276 -11.37 17.04 12.91
C ALA A 276 -10.99 15.96 11.88
N VAL A 277 -10.00 16.24 11.03
CA VAL A 277 -9.42 15.27 10.07
C VAL A 277 -8.85 14.06 10.82
N LEU A 278 -8.14 14.27 11.92
CA LEU A 278 -7.55 13.19 12.73
C LEU A 278 -8.61 12.38 13.47
N ALA A 279 -9.60 13.06 14.06
CA ALA A 279 -10.69 12.40 14.76
C ALA A 279 -11.48 11.50 13.81
N TYR A 280 -11.90 12.04 12.66
CA TYR A 280 -12.58 11.26 11.65
C TYR A 280 -11.67 10.17 11.07
N GLY A 281 -10.39 10.45 10.80
CA GLY A 281 -9.43 9.44 10.33
C GLY A 281 -9.36 8.24 11.26
N PHE A 282 -9.21 8.47 12.57
CA PHE A 282 -9.13 7.40 13.57
C PHE A 282 -10.45 6.63 13.71
N PHE A 283 -11.57 7.33 13.97
CA PHE A 283 -12.86 6.68 14.20
C PHE A 283 -13.46 6.10 12.91
N GLY A 284 -13.27 6.79 11.79
CA GLY A 284 -13.63 6.32 10.47
C GLY A 284 -12.91 5.02 10.13
N GLN A 285 -11.66 4.85 10.52
CA GLN A 285 -10.98 3.57 10.33
C GLN A 285 -11.57 2.45 11.18
N LEU A 286 -11.93 2.73 12.43
CA LEU A 286 -12.66 1.75 13.23
C LEU A 286 -14.00 1.39 12.58
N PHE A 287 -14.72 2.40 12.09
CA PHE A 287 -16.01 2.24 11.44
C PHE A 287 -15.93 1.43 10.14
N TRP A 288 -15.10 1.83 9.19
CA TRP A 288 -15.02 1.20 7.87
C TRP A 288 -14.42 -0.20 7.91
N MET A 289 -13.37 -0.37 8.72
CA MET A 289 -12.68 -1.65 8.81
C MET A 289 -13.41 -2.64 9.72
N PHE A 290 -13.63 -2.29 10.99
CA PHE A 290 -14.30 -3.21 11.91
C PHE A 290 -15.80 -3.30 11.63
N GLY A 291 -16.43 -2.27 11.05
CA GLY A 291 -17.78 -2.39 10.50
C GLY A 291 -17.83 -3.40 9.34
N GLY A 292 -16.92 -3.32 8.38
CA GLY A 292 -16.82 -4.32 7.30
C GLY A 292 -16.61 -5.74 7.82
N ILE A 293 -15.69 -5.93 8.78
CA ILE A 293 -15.45 -7.22 9.44
C ILE A 293 -16.70 -7.68 10.21
N ALA A 294 -17.36 -6.78 10.94
CA ALA A 294 -18.59 -7.08 11.68
C ALA A 294 -19.70 -7.55 10.74
N LEU A 295 -19.86 -6.93 9.57
CA LEU A 295 -20.80 -7.37 8.53
C LEU A 295 -20.47 -8.78 8.03
N LEU A 296 -19.19 -9.05 7.75
CA LEU A 296 -18.74 -10.38 7.31
C LEU A 296 -19.00 -11.47 8.37
N ILE A 297 -18.74 -11.17 9.64
CA ILE A 297 -18.99 -12.10 10.74
C ILE A 297 -20.48 -12.33 10.94
N PHE A 298 -21.26 -11.25 11.00
CA PHE A 298 -22.68 -11.32 11.35
C PHE A 298 -23.55 -11.85 10.21
N PHE A 299 -23.44 -11.26 9.02
CA PHE A 299 -24.32 -11.58 7.89
C PHE A 299 -23.76 -12.69 7.01
N ALA A 300 -22.46 -12.67 6.71
CA ALA A 300 -21.81 -13.70 5.88
C ALA A 300 -21.40 -14.94 6.68
N LYS A 301 -21.60 -14.95 8.00
CA LYS A 301 -21.30 -16.07 8.91
C LYS A 301 -19.85 -16.58 8.77
N THR A 302 -18.90 -15.68 8.47
CA THR A 302 -17.48 -16.01 8.33
C THR A 302 -16.64 -15.21 9.33
N ASN A 303 -15.92 -15.90 10.22
CA ASN A 303 -15.05 -15.24 11.21
C ASN A 303 -13.55 -15.54 11.02
N HIS A 304 -13.18 -16.14 9.88
CA HIS A 304 -11.84 -16.68 9.68
C HIS A 304 -10.95 -15.67 8.93
N VAL A 305 -9.70 -15.51 9.38
CA VAL A 305 -8.70 -14.56 8.82
C VAL A 305 -8.51 -14.73 7.31
N ARG A 306 -8.46 -15.97 6.81
CA ARG A 306 -8.43 -16.30 5.36
C ARG A 306 -9.51 -15.63 4.48
N ASN A 307 -10.62 -15.19 5.07
CA ASN A 307 -11.69 -14.43 4.39
C ASN A 307 -11.63 -12.96 4.80
N LEU A 308 -11.54 -12.69 6.11
CA LEU A 308 -11.63 -11.35 6.66
C LEU A 308 -10.46 -10.45 6.24
N ALA A 309 -9.22 -10.95 6.29
CA ALA A 309 -8.06 -10.13 5.95
C ALA A 309 -8.02 -9.78 4.44
N PRO A 310 -8.11 -10.76 3.51
CA PRO A 310 -8.16 -10.45 2.08
C PRO A 310 -9.38 -9.61 1.71
N GLY A 311 -10.55 -9.89 2.30
CA GLY A 311 -11.77 -9.12 2.07
C GLY A 311 -11.61 -7.65 2.44
N MET A 312 -11.00 -7.35 3.59
CA MET A 312 -10.75 -5.96 3.99
C MET A 312 -9.56 -5.33 3.26
N ALA A 313 -8.52 -6.10 2.95
CA ALA A 313 -7.40 -5.64 2.14
C ALA A 313 -7.89 -5.18 0.75
N GLY A 314 -8.80 -5.93 0.13
CA GLY A 314 -9.47 -5.51 -1.11
C GLY A 314 -10.43 -4.35 -0.88
N ALA A 315 -11.44 -4.54 -0.02
CA ALA A 315 -12.54 -3.60 0.17
C ALA A 315 -12.14 -2.18 0.59
N LEU A 316 -11.01 -2.02 1.26
CA LEU A 316 -10.50 -0.72 1.65
C LEU A 316 -9.22 -0.37 0.89
N SER A 317 -8.71 -1.27 0.02
CA SER A 317 -7.35 -1.19 -0.54
C SER A 317 -6.31 -0.88 0.55
N HIS A 318 -6.51 -1.50 1.71
CA HIS A 318 -5.87 -1.10 2.95
C HIS A 318 -4.40 -1.49 2.94
N SER A 319 -3.51 -0.50 3.04
CA SER A 319 -2.08 -0.68 2.81
C SER A 319 -1.39 -1.66 3.77
N GLY A 320 -1.67 -1.54 5.07
CA GLY A 320 -1.13 -2.45 6.09
C GLY A 320 -1.58 -3.91 5.90
N LEU A 321 -2.90 -4.16 5.79
CA LEU A 321 -3.44 -5.51 5.57
C LEU A 321 -3.00 -6.12 4.24
N THR A 322 -2.89 -5.31 3.19
CA THR A 322 -2.34 -5.75 1.90
C THR A 322 -0.93 -6.27 2.09
N GLY A 323 -0.04 -5.46 2.69
CA GLY A 323 1.33 -5.88 2.99
C GLY A 323 1.40 -7.13 3.84
N ALA A 324 0.58 -7.23 4.89
CA ALA A 324 0.59 -8.39 5.79
C ALA A 324 0.09 -9.67 5.09
N CYS A 325 -0.90 -9.54 4.19
CA CYS A 325 -1.35 -10.67 3.38
C CYS A 325 -0.27 -11.07 2.38
N THR A 326 0.27 -10.13 1.58
CA THR A 326 1.24 -10.44 0.52
C THR A 326 2.57 -10.94 1.07
N ALA A 327 2.97 -10.49 2.25
CA ALA A 327 4.15 -10.99 2.97
C ALA A 327 3.95 -12.40 3.56
N GLY A 328 2.70 -12.92 3.58
CA GLY A 328 2.38 -14.23 4.13
C GLY A 328 2.12 -14.27 5.63
N ASP A 329 2.12 -13.12 6.32
CA ASP A 329 1.97 -13.04 7.79
C ASP A 329 0.63 -13.60 8.29
N LEU A 330 -0.39 -13.61 7.42
CA LEU A 330 -1.75 -14.06 7.71
C LEU A 330 -2.09 -15.43 7.09
N GLY A 331 -1.05 -16.16 6.66
CA GLY A 331 -1.13 -17.51 6.11
C GLY A 331 -1.36 -17.57 4.59
N ASP A 332 -1.03 -18.73 4.00
CA ASP A 332 -0.94 -18.92 2.55
C ASP A 332 -2.25 -18.65 1.80
N ARG A 333 -3.39 -19.02 2.38
CA ARG A 333 -4.70 -18.75 1.75
C ARG A 333 -4.98 -17.25 1.69
N ALA A 334 -4.61 -16.49 2.72
CA ALA A 334 -4.76 -15.04 2.71
C ALA A 334 -3.81 -14.39 1.68
N ALA A 335 -2.57 -14.85 1.63
CA ALA A 335 -1.56 -14.38 0.67
C ALA A 335 -1.97 -14.61 -0.79
N LYS A 336 -2.57 -15.76 -1.10
CA LYS A 336 -3.09 -16.05 -2.45
C LYS A 336 -4.32 -15.22 -2.81
N ARG A 337 -5.20 -14.98 -1.84
CA ARG A 337 -6.46 -14.25 -2.07
C ARG A 337 -6.30 -12.73 -2.15
N ALA A 338 -5.40 -12.14 -1.37
CA ALA A 338 -5.28 -10.69 -1.30
C ALA A 338 -5.00 -10.01 -2.65
N PRO A 339 -4.08 -10.49 -3.51
CA PRO A 339 -3.88 -9.91 -4.84
C PRO A 339 -5.16 -9.88 -5.69
N ILE A 340 -6.00 -10.92 -5.59
CA ILE A 340 -7.30 -10.99 -6.29
C ILE A 340 -8.25 -9.92 -5.76
N MET A 341 -8.38 -9.85 -4.42
CA MET A 341 -9.30 -8.93 -3.76
C MET A 341 -8.96 -7.47 -4.00
N ILE A 342 -7.68 -7.15 -4.15
CA ILE A 342 -7.23 -5.78 -4.46
C ILE A 342 -7.52 -5.46 -5.92
N ASN A 343 -7.27 -6.37 -6.88
CA ASN A 343 -7.43 -6.03 -8.30
C ASN A 343 -8.88 -5.75 -8.73
N ILE A 344 -9.86 -6.50 -8.20
CA ILE A 344 -11.26 -6.38 -8.67
C ILE A 344 -11.84 -4.99 -8.47
N PRO A 345 -11.78 -4.41 -7.26
CA PRO A 345 -12.31 -3.08 -7.07
C PRO A 345 -11.62 -2.04 -7.95
N PHE A 346 -10.33 -2.16 -8.21
CA PHE A 346 -9.57 -1.23 -9.06
C PHE A 346 -10.12 -1.12 -10.49
N PHE A 347 -10.75 -2.15 -11.06
CA PHE A 347 -11.46 -1.99 -12.34
C PHE A 347 -12.63 -1.01 -12.27
N GLY A 348 -13.35 -0.98 -11.14
CA GLY A 348 -14.42 0.00 -10.94
C GLY A 348 -13.90 1.42 -10.64
N HIS A 349 -12.60 1.58 -10.37
CA HIS A 349 -12.04 2.89 -10.05
C HIS A 349 -12.00 3.86 -11.23
N VAL A 350 -12.11 3.35 -12.46
CA VAL A 350 -12.20 4.20 -13.67
C VAL A 350 -13.35 5.20 -13.51
N PHE A 351 -14.52 4.73 -13.08
CA PHE A 351 -15.71 5.57 -12.94
C PHE A 351 -15.67 6.40 -11.64
N VAL A 352 -15.14 5.80 -10.57
CA VAL A 352 -15.05 6.41 -9.23
C VAL A 352 -14.08 7.59 -9.23
N PHE A 353 -12.85 7.42 -9.73
CA PHE A 353 -11.86 8.49 -9.72
C PHE A 353 -12.19 9.58 -10.73
N SER A 354 -12.89 9.31 -11.83
CA SER A 354 -13.37 10.38 -12.69
C SER A 354 -14.35 11.30 -11.96
N ILE A 355 -15.29 10.75 -11.17
CA ILE A 355 -16.22 11.54 -10.37
C ILE A 355 -15.48 12.31 -9.27
N LEU A 356 -14.49 11.67 -8.64
CA LEU A 356 -13.69 12.31 -7.60
C LEU A 356 -12.80 13.43 -8.14
N ALA A 357 -12.17 13.24 -9.30
CA ALA A 357 -11.35 14.24 -9.96
C ALA A 357 -12.20 15.47 -10.36
N LEU A 358 -13.36 15.24 -10.98
CA LEU A 358 -14.31 16.33 -11.28
C LEU A 358 -14.82 17.04 -10.02
N SER A 359 -15.03 16.28 -8.92
CA SER A 359 -15.40 16.87 -7.62
C SER A 359 -14.28 17.75 -7.06
N ALA A 360 -13.02 17.31 -7.22
CA ALA A 360 -11.85 18.06 -6.77
C ALA A 360 -11.65 19.35 -7.57
N GLU A 361 -11.81 19.31 -8.89
CA GLU A 361 -11.77 20.50 -9.76
C GLU A 361 -12.85 21.53 -9.37
N GLN A 362 -14.02 21.06 -8.94
CA GLN A 362 -15.13 21.92 -8.49
C GLN A 362 -15.03 22.33 -7.01
N GLY A 363 -14.04 21.81 -6.27
CA GLY A 363 -13.87 22.04 -4.84
C GLY A 363 -14.99 21.49 -3.95
N SER A 364 -15.87 20.62 -4.48
CA SER A 364 -17.00 20.06 -3.73
C SER A 364 -17.43 18.71 -4.31
N LEU A 365 -17.98 17.84 -3.45
CA LEU A 365 -18.41 16.50 -3.87
C LEU A 365 -19.61 16.57 -4.82
N MET A 366 -19.51 15.92 -5.98
CA MET A 366 -20.65 15.63 -6.85
C MET A 366 -21.63 14.68 -6.14
N THR A 367 -22.54 15.24 -5.36
CA THR A 367 -23.33 14.50 -4.37
C THR A 367 -24.27 13.48 -5.02
N LEU A 368 -24.96 13.83 -6.10
CA LEU A 368 -25.89 12.91 -6.76
C LEU A 368 -25.18 11.66 -7.34
N PRO A 369 -24.11 11.81 -8.16
CA PRO A 369 -23.30 10.66 -8.58
C PRO A 369 -22.75 9.85 -7.41
N ALA A 370 -22.25 10.52 -6.35
CA ALA A 370 -21.72 9.85 -5.17
C ALA A 370 -22.79 8.99 -4.47
N VAL A 371 -24.00 9.50 -4.27
CA VAL A 371 -25.11 8.75 -3.64
C VAL A 371 -25.52 7.55 -4.49
N ILE A 372 -25.55 7.67 -5.82
CA ILE A 372 -25.84 6.54 -6.72
C ILE A 372 -24.78 5.44 -6.59
N ILE A 373 -23.50 5.83 -6.49
CA ILE A 373 -22.40 4.88 -6.27
C ILE A 373 -22.54 4.19 -4.92
N VAL A 374 -22.85 4.92 -3.85
CA VAL A 374 -23.07 4.35 -2.51
C VAL A 374 -24.23 3.36 -2.53
N ALA A 375 -25.36 3.71 -3.15
CA ALA A 375 -26.52 2.81 -3.27
C ALA A 375 -26.17 1.53 -4.04
N THR A 376 -25.41 1.66 -5.13
CA THR A 376 -24.92 0.52 -5.92
C THR A 376 -23.97 -0.36 -5.10
N GLY A 377 -23.03 0.26 -4.38
CA GLY A 377 -22.10 -0.41 -3.48
C GLY A 377 -22.83 -1.20 -2.40
N LEU A 378 -23.82 -0.59 -1.74
CA LEU A 378 -24.64 -1.26 -0.72
C LEU A 378 -25.37 -2.47 -1.30
N GLY A 379 -25.97 -2.35 -2.48
CA GLY A 379 -26.61 -3.46 -3.18
C GLY A 379 -25.64 -4.62 -3.43
N LEU A 380 -24.43 -4.33 -3.92
CA LEU A 380 -23.39 -5.32 -4.16
C LEU A 380 -22.90 -5.97 -2.85
N THR A 381 -22.70 -5.18 -1.78
CA THR A 381 -22.31 -5.69 -0.46
C THR A 381 -23.36 -6.64 0.10
N VAL A 382 -24.64 -6.27 0.04
CA VAL A 382 -25.73 -7.13 0.54
C VAL A 382 -25.77 -8.46 -0.21
N LEU A 383 -25.64 -8.42 -1.54
CA LEU A 383 -25.58 -9.64 -2.36
C LEU A 383 -24.35 -10.49 -2.02
N ALA A 384 -23.18 -9.87 -1.87
CA ALA A 384 -21.95 -10.55 -1.50
C ALA A 384 -22.06 -11.26 -0.14
N LEU A 385 -22.65 -10.59 0.86
CA LEU A 385 -22.86 -11.15 2.19
C LEU A 385 -23.79 -12.38 2.15
N ARG A 386 -24.86 -12.31 1.35
CA ARG A 386 -25.77 -13.46 1.13
C ARG A 386 -25.05 -14.63 0.46
N ASN A 387 -24.26 -14.35 -0.58
CA ASN A 387 -23.51 -15.38 -1.31
C ASN A 387 -22.45 -16.04 -0.43
N LEU A 388 -21.73 -15.26 0.40
CA LEU A 388 -20.76 -15.79 1.35
C LEU A 388 -21.42 -16.68 2.42
N ALA A 389 -22.58 -16.28 2.94
CA ALA A 389 -23.32 -17.07 3.92
C ALA A 389 -23.73 -18.46 3.38
N GLY A 390 -23.93 -18.58 2.07
CA GLY A 390 -24.25 -19.83 1.38
C GLY A 390 -23.05 -20.64 0.90
N ALA A 391 -21.81 -20.13 1.03
CA ALA A 391 -20.62 -20.76 0.45
C ALA A 391 -20.20 -22.06 1.15
N ASN A 392 -20.60 -22.26 2.42
CA ASN A 392 -20.35 -23.49 3.19
C ASN A 392 -18.89 -24.01 3.15
N GLY A 393 -17.91 -23.11 3.07
CA GLY A 393 -16.48 -23.45 3.02
C GLY A 393 -15.92 -23.76 1.63
N ASP A 394 -16.72 -23.66 0.56
CA ASP A 394 -16.25 -23.78 -0.82
C ASP A 394 -15.35 -22.60 -1.21
N ASP A 395 -14.09 -22.89 -1.55
CA ASP A 395 -13.05 -21.88 -1.78
C ASP A 395 -13.39 -20.98 -2.98
N SER A 396 -13.89 -21.55 -4.07
CA SER A 396 -14.21 -20.78 -5.29
C SER A 396 -15.37 -19.82 -5.05
N THR A 397 -16.43 -20.28 -4.39
CA THR A 397 -17.60 -19.48 -4.06
C THR A 397 -17.24 -18.39 -3.05
N GLU A 398 -16.45 -18.72 -2.02
CA GLU A 398 -15.94 -17.73 -1.07
C GLU A 398 -15.12 -16.64 -1.77
N VAL A 399 -14.20 -17.00 -2.66
CA VAL A 399 -13.36 -16.04 -3.39
C VAL A 399 -14.21 -15.11 -4.25
N LYS A 400 -15.15 -15.65 -5.04
CA LYS A 400 -16.03 -14.83 -5.91
C LYS A 400 -16.92 -13.89 -5.09
N ALA A 401 -17.48 -14.37 -3.99
CA ALA A 401 -18.32 -13.55 -3.13
C ALA A 401 -17.49 -12.52 -2.35
N LEU A 402 -16.26 -12.83 -1.96
CA LEU A 402 -15.31 -11.85 -1.41
C LEU A 402 -14.88 -10.79 -2.43
N MET A 403 -14.72 -11.15 -3.71
CA MET A 403 -14.47 -10.17 -4.78
C MET A 403 -15.62 -9.17 -4.88
N GLN A 404 -16.86 -9.67 -4.85
CA GLN A 404 -18.07 -8.84 -4.86
C GLN A 404 -18.17 -7.97 -3.59
N PHE A 405 -17.86 -8.53 -2.42
CA PHE A 405 -17.82 -7.79 -1.16
C PHE A 405 -16.77 -6.68 -1.22
N SER A 406 -15.57 -7.00 -1.69
CA SER A 406 -14.47 -6.05 -1.84
C SER A 406 -14.88 -4.89 -2.72
N PHE A 407 -15.48 -5.18 -3.89
CA PHE A 407 -15.94 -4.11 -4.76
C PHE A 407 -17.08 -3.29 -4.15
N GLY A 408 -18.12 -3.93 -3.65
CA GLY A 408 -19.29 -3.25 -3.09
C GLY A 408 -18.94 -2.39 -1.87
N TRP A 409 -18.23 -2.97 -0.89
CA TRP A 409 -17.89 -2.27 0.34
C TRP A 409 -16.90 -1.14 0.10
N GLN A 410 -16.05 -1.23 -0.92
CA GLN A 410 -15.16 -0.13 -1.30
C GLN A 410 -15.91 1.08 -1.84
N LEU A 411 -16.90 0.86 -2.70
CA LEU A 411 -17.75 1.95 -3.19
C LEU A 411 -18.48 2.64 -2.02
N VAL A 412 -18.99 1.85 -1.06
CA VAL A 412 -19.64 2.36 0.14
C VAL A 412 -18.64 3.10 1.04
N ALA A 413 -17.45 2.54 1.25
CA ALA A 413 -16.45 3.14 2.12
C ALA A 413 -15.95 4.46 1.54
N VAL A 414 -15.46 4.47 0.31
CA VAL A 414 -14.91 5.66 -0.35
C VAL A 414 -15.97 6.75 -0.46
N PHE A 415 -17.10 6.51 -1.14
CA PHE A 415 -18.09 7.56 -1.38
C PHE A 415 -19.04 7.77 -0.21
N GLY A 416 -19.36 6.75 0.58
CA GLY A 416 -20.20 6.93 1.75
C GLY A 416 -19.50 7.80 2.78
N GLY A 417 -18.19 7.65 2.92
CA GLY A 417 -17.38 8.54 3.74
C GLY A 417 -17.32 9.97 3.22
N LEU A 418 -17.09 10.16 1.92
CA LEU A 418 -17.12 11.50 1.33
C LEU A 418 -18.51 12.16 1.41
N VAL A 419 -19.59 11.39 1.21
CA VAL A 419 -20.97 11.88 1.37
C VAL A 419 -21.22 12.29 2.81
N MET A 420 -20.82 11.47 3.80
CA MET A 420 -20.93 11.83 5.21
C MET A 420 -20.14 13.11 5.52
N LEU A 421 -18.89 13.20 5.06
CA LEU A 421 -18.04 14.37 5.29
C LEU A 421 -18.52 15.62 4.56
N SER A 422 -19.20 15.50 3.41
CA SER A 422 -19.82 16.63 2.72
C SER A 422 -20.97 17.27 3.50
N MET A 423 -21.49 16.58 4.53
CA MET A 423 -22.49 17.12 5.46
C MET A 423 -21.84 17.84 6.66
N SER A 424 -20.52 17.73 6.81
CA SER A 424 -19.76 18.42 7.86
C SER A 424 -19.35 19.83 7.42
N ALA A 425 -18.81 20.62 8.35
CA ALA A 425 -18.22 21.93 8.03
C ALA A 425 -16.81 21.83 7.42
N MET A 426 -16.27 20.61 7.26
CA MET A 426 -14.91 20.38 6.77
C MET A 426 -14.79 20.73 5.28
N PRO A 427 -13.75 21.50 4.88
CA PRO A 427 -13.40 21.71 3.47
C PRO A 427 -13.23 20.38 2.70
N PHE A 428 -13.50 20.38 1.39
CA PHE A 428 -13.54 19.14 0.60
C PHE A 428 -12.18 18.42 0.52
N ASP A 429 -11.10 19.18 0.42
CA ASP A 429 -9.72 18.68 0.47
C ASP A 429 -9.43 18.00 1.81
N TYR A 430 -9.79 18.63 2.93
CA TYR A 430 -9.65 18.06 4.27
C TYR A 430 -10.56 16.84 4.46
N GLY A 431 -11.77 16.86 3.88
CA GLY A 431 -12.68 15.71 3.85
C GLY A 431 -12.08 14.53 3.08
N GLY A 432 -11.47 14.79 1.92
CA GLY A 432 -10.76 13.77 1.17
C GLY A 432 -9.54 13.22 1.92
N MET A 433 -8.79 14.06 2.63
CA MET A 433 -7.70 13.65 3.52
C MET A 433 -8.19 12.77 4.68
N ALA A 434 -9.27 13.20 5.35
CA ALA A 434 -9.88 12.50 6.47
C ALA A 434 -10.39 11.12 6.02
N GLN A 435 -11.04 11.06 4.87
CA GLN A 435 -11.50 9.81 4.29
C GLN A 435 -10.34 8.91 3.88
N ALA A 436 -9.32 9.44 3.19
CA ALA A 436 -8.13 8.67 2.81
C ALA A 436 -7.46 8.02 4.03
N SER A 437 -7.31 8.80 5.10
CA SER A 437 -6.83 8.33 6.39
C SER A 437 -7.72 7.22 6.95
N ALA A 438 -9.04 7.44 6.99
CA ALA A 438 -10.00 6.51 7.56
C ALA A 438 -9.98 5.13 6.89
N ILE A 439 -9.82 5.04 5.57
CA ILE A 439 -9.81 3.73 4.89
C ILE A 439 -8.41 3.17 4.64
N SER A 440 -7.36 3.97 4.86
CA SER A 440 -5.96 3.56 4.63
C SER A 440 -5.70 3.08 3.20
N HIS A 441 -6.34 3.72 2.22
CA HIS A 441 -6.51 3.23 0.86
C HIS A 441 -5.41 3.70 -0.09
N PHE A 442 -4.65 2.76 -0.67
CA PHE A 442 -3.53 3.05 -1.58
C PHE A 442 -3.87 3.98 -2.75
N GLY A 443 -4.97 3.73 -3.46
CA GLY A 443 -5.37 4.56 -4.59
C GLY A 443 -5.69 6.02 -4.23
N LEU A 444 -6.46 6.26 -3.16
CA LEU A 444 -6.78 7.61 -2.70
C LEU A 444 -5.54 8.33 -2.15
N PHE A 445 -4.64 7.62 -1.46
CA PHE A 445 -3.36 8.19 -1.04
C PHE A 445 -2.49 8.62 -2.21
N ALA A 446 -2.33 7.76 -3.20
CA ALA A 446 -1.56 8.09 -4.40
C ALA A 446 -2.22 9.25 -5.17
N ALA A 447 -3.56 9.28 -5.27
CA ALA A 447 -4.27 10.37 -5.90
C ALA A 447 -4.01 11.73 -5.21
N ILE A 448 -4.03 11.76 -3.88
CA ILE A 448 -3.71 12.97 -3.13
C ILE A 448 -2.21 13.30 -3.25
N GLN A 449 -1.32 12.30 -3.22
CA GLN A 449 0.13 12.48 -3.38
C GLN A 449 0.47 13.11 -4.74
N GLU A 450 -0.26 12.74 -5.78
CA GLU A 450 -0.14 13.29 -7.12
C GLU A 450 -0.87 14.64 -7.30
N GLY A 451 -1.43 15.20 -6.22
CA GLY A 451 -1.96 16.57 -6.19
C GLY A 451 -3.44 16.71 -6.52
N MET A 452 -4.20 15.62 -6.65
CA MET A 452 -5.63 15.68 -7.01
C MET A 452 -6.47 16.52 -6.04
N LEU A 453 -6.12 16.57 -4.75
CA LEU A 453 -6.79 17.40 -3.74
C LEU A 453 -5.99 18.65 -3.35
N GLY A 454 -5.06 19.09 -4.21
CA GLY A 454 -4.22 20.26 -3.98
C GLY A 454 -2.87 19.96 -3.33
N ALA A 455 -1.95 20.93 -3.44
CA ALA A 455 -0.56 20.79 -3.02
C ALA A 455 -0.39 20.68 -1.49
N GLU A 456 -1.25 21.34 -0.72
CA GLU A 456 -1.22 21.27 0.76
C GLU A 456 -1.60 19.88 1.25
N ALA A 457 -2.72 19.33 0.75
CA ALA A 457 -3.13 17.96 1.03
C ALA A 457 -2.05 16.95 0.62
N ALA A 458 -1.42 17.14 -0.55
CA ALA A 458 -0.30 16.30 -1.01
C ALA A 458 0.92 16.36 -0.07
N ALA A 459 1.27 17.54 0.45
CA ALA A 459 2.39 17.71 1.38
C ALA A 459 2.16 17.03 2.74
N LEU A 460 0.89 16.87 3.14
CA LEU A 460 0.50 16.22 4.39
C LEU A 460 0.31 14.71 4.22
N ILE A 461 0.37 14.17 3.01
CA ILE A 461 0.17 12.75 2.73
C ILE A 461 1.01 11.81 3.59
N PRO A 462 2.33 12.00 3.77
CA PRO A 462 3.10 11.08 4.60
C PRO A 462 2.56 10.95 6.03
N PHE A 463 2.01 12.05 6.57
CA PHE A 463 1.36 12.07 7.87
C PHE A 463 -0.07 11.47 7.83
N ILE A 464 -0.88 11.83 6.83
CA ILE A 464 -2.22 11.22 6.65
C ILE A 464 -2.10 9.71 6.42
N PHE A 465 -1.07 9.28 5.69
CA PHE A 465 -0.74 7.88 5.43
C PHE A 465 -0.31 7.19 6.70
N SER A 466 0.33 7.87 7.65
CA SER A 466 0.71 7.28 8.93
C SER A 466 -0.41 7.27 9.97
N MET A 467 -1.40 8.16 9.86
CA MET A 467 -2.54 8.24 10.78
C MET A 467 -3.38 6.96 10.90
N PRO A 468 -3.74 6.23 9.84
CA PRO A 468 -4.45 4.96 10.01
C PRO A 468 -3.64 3.94 10.81
N PHE A 469 -2.33 4.14 10.90
CA PHE A 469 -1.48 3.26 11.66
C PHE A 469 -1.50 3.54 13.17
N LEU A 470 -2.28 4.51 13.67
CA LEU A 470 -2.69 4.60 15.08
C LEU A 470 -3.64 3.46 15.48
N VAL A 471 -4.48 3.00 14.54
CA VAL A 471 -5.40 1.87 14.77
C VAL A 471 -4.74 0.53 14.45
N HIS A 472 -3.73 0.50 13.58
CA HIS A 472 -3.06 -0.75 13.17
C HIS A 472 -2.47 -1.58 14.30
N PRO A 473 -1.95 -1.02 15.41
CA PRO A 473 -1.64 -1.79 16.61
C PRO A 473 -2.80 -2.66 17.07
N ILE A 474 -4.01 -2.11 17.10
CA ILE A 474 -5.22 -2.83 17.48
C ILE A 474 -5.56 -3.89 16.41
N VAL A 475 -5.48 -3.53 15.13
CA VAL A 475 -5.77 -4.44 14.00
C VAL A 475 -4.84 -5.63 14.01
N PHE A 476 -3.52 -5.40 13.93
CA PHE A 476 -2.54 -6.46 13.87
C PHE A 476 -2.46 -7.24 15.16
N PHE A 477 -2.75 -6.61 16.31
CA PHE A 477 -2.94 -7.35 17.54
C PHE A 477 -4.11 -8.36 17.44
N MET A 478 -5.26 -7.92 16.91
CA MET A 478 -6.42 -8.80 16.73
C MET A 478 -6.16 -9.90 15.71
N PHE A 479 -5.56 -9.59 14.56
CA PHE A 479 -5.20 -10.58 13.56
C PHE A 479 -4.15 -11.56 14.10
N GLY A 480 -3.14 -11.11 14.84
CA GLY A 480 -2.17 -12.00 15.48
C GLY A 480 -2.80 -12.88 16.56
N LYS A 481 -3.76 -12.36 17.34
CA LYS A 481 -4.56 -13.16 18.28
C LYS A 481 -5.42 -14.20 17.55
N ALA A 482 -6.02 -13.83 16.43
CA ALA A 482 -6.80 -14.74 15.60
C ALA A 482 -5.91 -15.82 15.00
N MET A 483 -4.72 -15.46 14.52
CA MET A 483 -3.74 -16.42 14.04
C MET A 483 -3.34 -17.40 15.14
N LYS A 484 -3.26 -17.01 16.43
CA LYS A 484 -3.06 -17.96 17.55
C LYS A 484 -4.26 -18.86 17.83
N SER A 485 -5.46 -18.47 17.41
CA SER A 485 -6.72 -19.18 17.61
C SER A 485 -7.22 -19.83 16.31
N ASP A 486 -6.32 -20.50 15.60
CA ASP A 486 -6.63 -21.20 14.33
C ASP A 486 -7.34 -20.33 13.28
N GLY A 487 -6.95 -19.04 13.22
CA GLY A 487 -7.52 -18.07 12.29
C GLY A 487 -8.89 -17.51 12.69
N LEU A 488 -9.45 -17.85 13.85
CA LEU A 488 -10.75 -17.34 14.30
C LEU A 488 -10.61 -15.95 14.95
N MET A 489 -11.33 -14.96 14.43
CA MET A 489 -11.30 -13.59 14.96
C MET A 489 -12.07 -13.46 16.30
N PRO A 490 -11.60 -12.61 17.24
CA PRO A 490 -12.29 -12.36 18.51
C PRO A 490 -13.55 -11.50 18.29
N ILE A 491 -14.68 -12.15 18.07
CA ILE A 491 -15.97 -11.55 17.67
C ILE A 491 -16.40 -10.37 18.57
N LYS A 492 -16.34 -10.54 19.90
CA LYS A 492 -16.76 -9.49 20.84
C LYS A 492 -15.94 -8.20 20.68
N THR A 493 -14.63 -8.35 20.47
CA THR A 493 -13.73 -7.20 20.25
C THR A 493 -14.03 -6.52 18.93
N VAL A 494 -14.31 -7.28 17.86
CA VAL A 494 -14.72 -6.71 16.56
C VAL A 494 -15.96 -5.84 16.72
N TYR A 495 -17.03 -6.35 17.34
CA TYR A 495 -18.27 -5.58 17.51
C TYR A 495 -18.10 -4.35 18.40
N MET A 496 -17.29 -4.45 19.46
CA MET A 496 -16.98 -3.32 20.32
C MET A 496 -16.26 -2.21 19.53
N LEU A 497 -15.24 -2.55 18.74
CA LEU A 497 -14.51 -1.57 17.93
C LEU A 497 -15.36 -0.98 16.82
N ALA A 498 -16.21 -1.79 16.18
CA ALA A 498 -17.18 -1.30 15.20
C ALA A 498 -18.15 -0.28 15.84
N LEU A 499 -18.66 -0.57 17.04
CA LEU A 499 -19.53 0.34 17.78
C LEU A 499 -18.81 1.65 18.16
N ILE A 500 -17.56 1.57 18.63
CA ILE A 500 -16.73 2.76 18.91
C ILE A 500 -16.55 3.58 17.63
N GLY A 501 -16.29 2.94 16.49
CA GLY A 501 -16.21 3.60 15.20
C GLY A 501 -17.50 4.32 14.81
N VAL A 502 -18.66 3.66 14.96
CA VAL A 502 -19.98 4.28 14.69
C VAL A 502 -20.21 5.51 15.56
N LEU A 503 -20.00 5.38 16.87
CA LEU A 503 -20.19 6.49 17.81
C LEU A 503 -19.21 7.63 17.52
N GLY A 504 -17.95 7.30 17.20
CA GLY A 504 -16.92 8.27 16.88
C GLY A 504 -17.21 9.04 15.58
N VAL A 505 -17.57 8.35 14.50
CA VAL A 505 -17.97 8.99 13.24
C VAL A 505 -19.23 9.84 13.43
N ALA A 506 -20.26 9.33 14.12
CA ALA A 506 -21.45 10.12 14.41
C ALA A 506 -21.11 11.37 15.25
N SER A 507 -20.23 11.24 16.25
CA SER A 507 -19.79 12.38 17.05
C SER A 507 -19.04 13.41 16.21
N GLY A 508 -18.17 12.95 15.30
CA GLY A 508 -17.37 13.79 14.42
C GLY A 508 -18.15 14.48 13.30
N LEU A 509 -19.37 14.02 13.00
CA LEU A 509 -20.23 14.65 11.99
C LEU A 509 -21.20 15.67 12.59
N PHE A 510 -21.64 15.47 13.84
CA PHE A 510 -22.72 16.26 14.44
C PHE A 510 -22.26 17.19 15.57
N PHE A 511 -21.08 16.96 16.16
CA PHE A 511 -20.64 17.68 17.37
C PHE A 511 -19.21 18.23 17.29
N LEU A 512 -18.42 17.81 16.31
CA LEU A 512 -17.09 18.36 15.97
C LEU A 512 -17.16 18.94 14.56
#